data_AF-A0A933M8S0-F1
#
_entry.id   AF-A0A933M8S0-F1
#
_cell.length_a   1.000
_cell.length_b   1.000
_cell.length_c   1.000
_cell.angle_alpha   90.00
_cell.angle_beta   90.00
_cell.angle_gamma   90.00
#
_symmetry.space_group_name_H-M   'P 1'
#
loop_
_entity.id
_entity.type
_entity.pdbx_description
1 polymer ?
#
loop_
_entity_poly.entity_id
_entity_poly.type
_entity_poly.pdbx_seq_one_letter_code
_entity_poly.pdbx_strand_id
1 'polypeptide(L)' 'MPQIGVPELLIVLVIVLVIFGASRLTDIMGALGRGVSEFRKGTEIAKEEPKKEDKTETPKSV' A
#
# COMPACT_ATOMS: atom_id res chain seq x y z
N MET A 1 -31.49 1.25 -8.62
CA MET A 1 -30.52 0.45 -7.84
C MET A 1 -30.00 1.35 -6.74
N PRO A 2 -30.02 0.93 -5.45
CA PRO A 2 -29.44 1.75 -4.38
C PRO A 2 -27.97 2.00 -4.71
N GLN A 3 -27.63 3.28 -4.81
CA GLN A 3 -26.28 3.73 -5.12
C GLN A 3 -25.56 3.70 -3.77
N ILE A 4 -24.68 2.74 -3.56
CA ILE A 4 -23.81 2.76 -2.38
C ILE A 4 -22.94 4.00 -2.54
N GLY A 5 -23.27 5.04 -1.77
CA GLY A 5 -22.54 6.29 -1.77
C GLY A 5 -21.27 6.16 -0.94
N VAL A 6 -20.44 7.21 -1.05
CA VAL A 6 -19.29 7.40 -0.14
C VAL A 6 -19.72 7.34 1.34
N PRO A 7 -20.88 7.88 1.77
CA PRO A 7 -21.32 7.80 3.17
C PRO A 7 -21.57 6.36 3.65
N GLU A 8 -22.27 5.54 2.86
CA GLU A 8 -22.55 4.14 3.21
C GLU A 8 -21.27 3.31 3.29
N LEU A 9 -20.32 3.53 2.37
CA LEU A 9 -19.02 2.86 2.39
C LEU A 9 -18.21 3.21 3.65
N LEU A 10 -18.26 4.48 4.08
CA LEU A 10 -17.60 4.93 5.31
C LEU A 10 -18.16 4.23 6.55
N ILE A 11 -19.48 4.06 6.64
CA ILE A 11 -20.13 3.35 7.76
C ILE A 11 -19.66 1.90 7.81
N VAL A 12 -19.64 1.21 6.67
CA VAL A 12 -19.15 -0.17 6.59
C VAL A 12 -17.67 -0.26 6.99
N LEU A 13 -16.84 0.69 6.50
CA LEU A 13 -15.43 0.75 6.85
C LEU A 13 -15.22 0.91 8.36
N VAL A 14 -15.99 1.77 9.03
CA VAL A 14 -15.93 1.95 10.48
C VAL A 14 -16.28 0.66 11.22
N ILE A 15 -17.32 -0.07 10.79
CA ILE A 15 -17.69 -1.35 11.41
C ILE A 15 -16.55 -2.38 11.29
N VAL A 16 -15.97 -2.49 10.09
CA VAL A 16 -14.81 -3.36 9.85
C VAL A 16 -13.64 -2.94 10.73
N LEU A 17 -13.36 -1.64 10.85
CA LEU A 17 -12.29 -1.12 11.72
C LEU A 17 -12.54 -1.39 13.20
N VAL A 18 -13.78 -1.44 13.68
CA VAL A 18 -14.07 -1.80 15.07
C VAL A 18 -13.80 -3.28 15.33
N ILE A 19 -14.15 -4.16 14.38
CA ILE A 19 -13.95 -5.61 14.52
C ILE A 19 -12.47 -5.98 14.39
N PHE A 20 -11.81 -5.50 13.34
CA PHE A 20 -10.43 -5.85 13.03
C PHE A 20 -9.41 -4.94 13.71
N GLY A 21 -9.78 -3.72 14.06
CA GLY A 21 -8.87 -2.68 14.54
C GLY A 21 -8.14 -1.97 13.39
N ALA A 22 -7.78 -0.70 13.61
CA ALA A 22 -6.97 0.06 12.67
C ALA A 22 -5.58 -0.58 12.45
N SER A 23 -4.97 -1.12 13.52
CA SER A 23 -3.64 -1.74 13.45
C SER A 23 -3.59 -2.94 12.50
N ARG A 24 -4.59 -3.84 12.53
CA ARG A 24 -4.61 -5.00 11.62
C ARG A 24 -4.76 -4.59 10.18
N LEU A 25 -5.61 -3.59 9.90
CA LEU A 25 -5.76 -3.06 8.54
C LEU A 25 -4.44 -2.44 8.06
N THR A 26 -3.78 -1.62 8.87
CA THR A 26 -2.50 -1.00 8.49
C THR A 26 -1.37 -2.02 8.32
N ASP A 27 -1.32 -3.07 9.15
CA ASP A 27 -0.31 -4.13 9.05
C ASP A 27 -0.43 -4.88 7.72
N ILE A 28 -1.66 -5.25 7.36
CA ILE A 28 -1.98 -5.95 6.09
C ILE A 28 -1.70 -5.02 4.91
N MET A 29 -2.15 -3.77 4.95
CA MET A 29 -1.89 -2.80 3.89
C MET A 29 -0.40 -2.48 3.74
N GLY A 30 0.37 -2.46 4.82
CA GLY A 30 1.82 -2.29 4.79
C GLY A 30 2.55 -3.49 4.18
N ALA A 31 2.11 -4.72 4.49
CA ALA A 31 2.66 -5.93 3.88
C ALA A 31 2.32 -6.02 2.39
N LEU A 32 1.05 -5.80 2.03
CA LEU A 32 0.58 -5.78 0.64
C LEU A 32 1.22 -4.64 -0.15
N GLY A 33 1.34 -3.45 0.44
CA GLY A 33 1.92 -2.28 -0.21
C GLY A 33 3.40 -2.48 -0.55
N ARG A 34 4.16 -3.11 0.35
CA ARG A 34 5.56 -3.51 0.08
C ARG A 34 5.64 -4.54 -1.04
N GLY A 35 4.81 -5.60 -0.98
CA GLY A 35 4.77 -6.62 -2.04
C GLY A 35 4.40 -6.04 -3.41
N VAL A 36 3.41 -5.15 -3.47
CA VAL A 36 3.02 -4.47 -4.72
C VAL A 36 4.12 -3.52 -5.19
N SER A 37 4.81 -2.81 -4.30
CA SER A 37 5.92 -1.93 -4.66
C SER A 37 7.10 -2.70 -5.24
N GLU A 38 7.48 -3.82 -4.63
CA GLU A 38 8.54 -4.71 -5.11
C GLU A 38 8.14 -5.39 -6.42
N PHE A 39 6.88 -5.81 -6.55
CA PHE A 39 6.34 -6.37 -7.79
C PHE A 39 6.38 -5.36 -8.94
N ARG A 40 5.99 -4.10 -8.68
CA ARG A 40 6.07 -3.01 -9.66
C ARG A 40 7.50 -2.74 -10.07
N LYS A 41 8.42 -2.59 -9.11
CA LYS A 41 9.85 -2.40 -9.39
C LYS A 41 10.44 -3.56 -10.20
N GLY A 42 10.16 -4.80 -9.83
CA GLY A 42 10.61 -5.98 -10.57
C GLY A 42 10.04 -6.03 -11.99
N THR A 43 8.79 -5.61 -12.17
CA THR A 43 8.14 -5.51 -13.50
C THR A 43 8.75 -4.39 -14.35
N GLU A 44 9.06 -3.23 -13.75
CA GLU A 44 9.75 -2.12 -14.43
C GLU A 44 11.17 -2.54 -14.84
N ILE A 45 11.94 -3.18 -13.95
CA ILE A 45 13.27 -3.71 -14.26
C ILE A 45 13.21 -4.78 -15.35
N ALA A 46 12.20 -5.66 -15.33
CA ALA A 46 12.02 -6.68 -16.37
C ALA A 46 11.58 -6.07 -17.73
N LYS A 47 11.01 -4.87 -17.72
CA LYS A 47 10.61 -4.14 -18.93
C LYS A 47 11.73 -3.26 -19.47
N GLU A 48 12.69 -2.88 -18.64
CA GLU A 48 13.86 -2.06 -18.98
C GLU A 48 15.18 -2.78 -18.62
N GLU A 49 15.76 -3.52 -19.57
CA GLU A 49 17.19 -3.87 -19.46
C GLU A 49 18.08 -2.60 -19.54
N PRO A 50 19.27 -2.64 -18.93
CA PRO A 50 19.59 -2.04 -17.66
C PRO A 50 19.80 -0.51 -17.75
N LYS A 51 19.02 0.26 -17.00
CA LYS A 51 19.48 1.57 -16.52
C LYS A 51 19.56 1.53 -15.01
N LYS A 52 20.79 1.32 -14.52
CA LYS A 52 21.17 1.53 -13.12
C LYS A 52 20.53 2.81 -12.59
N GLU A 53 19.87 2.71 -11.44
CA GLU A 53 20.05 3.71 -10.39
C GLU A 53 19.75 3.08 -9.02
N ASP A 54 20.87 2.80 -8.37
CA ASP A 54 21.02 2.63 -6.93
C ASP A 54 20.44 3.84 -6.21
N LYS A 55 19.53 3.58 -5.26
CA LYS A 55 19.17 4.50 -4.19
C LYS A 55 19.16 3.73 -2.88
N THR A 56 20.36 3.29 -2.50
CA THR A 56 20.66 3.03 -1.11
C THR A 56 20.93 4.37 -0.39
N GLU A 57 20.61 4.42 0.90
CA GLU A 57 21.17 5.31 1.92
C GLU A 57 20.46 6.65 2.20
N THR A 58 19.69 6.59 3.30
CA THR A 58 19.58 7.60 4.37
C THR A 58 20.72 8.62 4.45
N PRO A 59 20.42 9.92 4.59
CA PRO A 59 21.25 10.81 5.37
C PRO A 59 20.64 10.96 6.78
N LYS A 60 21.34 10.39 7.76
CA LYS A 60 21.46 11.06 9.06
C LYS A 60 22.16 12.40 8.80
N SER A 61 21.58 13.50 9.27
CA SER A 61 22.26 14.79 9.47
C SER A 61 21.70 15.31 10.79
N VAL A 62 22.47 15.26 11.88
CA VAL A 62 23.38 16.32 12.37
C VAL A 62 22.61 17.60 12.67
#